data_AF-A0A4Q9NV18-F1
#
_entry.id   AF-A0A4Q9NV18-F1
#
_cell.length_a   1.000
_cell.length_b   1.000
_cell.length_c   1.000
_cell.angle_alpha   90.00
_cell.angle_beta   90.00
_cell.angle_gamma   90.00
#
_symmetry.space_group_name_H-M   'P 1'
#
loop_
_entity.id
_entity.type
_entity.pdbx_description
1 polymer ?
#
loop_
_entity_poly.entity_id
_entity_poly.type
_entity_poly.pdbx_seq_one_letter_code
_entity_poly.pdbx_strand_id
1 'polypeptide(L)'
;MLSVAEGGWGMQSQSGSDRAREVGGGSGKASTPESATGSVQVLDKLVLPTRTSVQVLKDATAVDDGLQLAQGHLEAIEEEIEGRRTHHRQFFHTSECCVGCKDDGHEHWLRKLQVKQATVASLLARLRMHKEHLLEEEEASRTRAEHTRRMDELVAEARAQRELARSGVHAGYAARAEWTRSCTYASVAAAPRPPATVRSTPSHRADPWAVDAERHRRAALWQTPPPPEICDRGGGIFVRARSARS
;
A
#
# COMPACT_ATOMS: atom_id res chain seq x y z
N MET A 1 25.43 76.25 -42.38
CA MET A 1 24.39 76.48 -41.36
C MET A 1 24.55 75.43 -40.27
N LEU A 2 24.88 75.89 -39.05
CA LEU A 2 24.71 75.28 -37.70
C LEU A 2 25.34 73.88 -37.49
N SER A 3 26.42 73.63 -36.74
CA SER A 3 26.99 74.16 -35.47
C SER A 3 26.24 73.77 -34.17
N VAL A 4 26.98 73.05 -33.31
CA VAL A 4 26.96 72.93 -31.82
C VAL A 4 25.93 72.03 -31.12
N ALA A 5 26.45 71.05 -30.35
CA ALA A 5 26.31 70.87 -28.88
C ALA A 5 26.94 69.51 -28.48
N GLU A 6 28.09 69.44 -27.80
CA GLU A 6 28.30 69.55 -26.33
C GLU A 6 27.64 68.46 -25.48
N GLY A 7 28.47 67.78 -24.67
CA GLY A 7 28.13 67.46 -23.28
C GLY A 7 28.07 65.97 -22.90
N GLY A 8 28.91 65.57 -21.93
CA GLY A 8 28.53 64.53 -20.96
C GLY A 8 29.53 63.40 -20.72
N TRP A 9 30.73 63.70 -20.22
CA TRP A 9 31.57 62.71 -19.52
C TRP A 9 30.96 62.45 -18.14
N GLY A 10 30.19 61.38 -18.00
CA GLY A 10 29.71 60.87 -16.73
C GLY A 10 30.59 59.72 -16.24
N MET A 11 31.71 60.02 -15.60
CA MET A 11 32.42 59.06 -14.74
C MET A 11 31.71 59.02 -13.38
N GLN A 12 30.97 57.94 -13.12
CA GLN A 12 30.57 57.58 -11.76
C GLN A 12 31.36 56.36 -11.29
N SER A 13 32.15 56.63 -10.27
CA SER A 13 32.85 55.71 -9.39
C SER A 13 31.85 55.02 -8.47
N GLN A 14 32.04 53.72 -8.17
CA GLN A 14 32.28 53.22 -6.80
C GLN A 14 31.98 51.70 -6.64
N SER A 15 32.78 51.11 -5.74
CA SER A 15 32.66 49.80 -5.09
C SER A 15 33.01 48.59 -5.97
N GLY A 16 34.07 47.83 -5.69
CA GLY A 16 34.52 47.42 -4.37
C GLY A 16 33.77 46.16 -3.97
N SER A 17 34.16 45.02 -4.55
CA SER A 17 33.81 43.70 -4.01
C SER A 17 35.06 42.84 -4.03
N ASP A 18 35.76 42.89 -2.90
CA ASP A 18 36.57 41.80 -2.41
C ASP A 18 35.72 40.52 -2.42
N ARG A 19 35.98 39.64 -3.39
CA ARG A 19 35.62 38.23 -3.24
C ARG A 19 36.89 37.41 -3.12
N ALA A 20 37.13 37.10 -1.86
CA ALA A 20 37.97 36.03 -1.36
C ALA A 20 38.14 34.90 -2.38
N ARG A 21 39.40 34.76 -2.78
CA ARG A 21 39.97 33.62 -3.46
C ARG A 21 39.97 32.44 -2.48
N GLU A 22 38.85 31.74 -2.36
CA GLU A 22 38.87 30.40 -1.80
C GLU A 22 39.53 29.47 -2.82
N VAL A 23 40.81 29.22 -2.58
CA VAL A 23 41.53 28.09 -3.14
C VAL A 23 41.01 26.84 -2.43
N GLY A 24 39.78 26.45 -2.77
CA GLY A 24 39.27 25.12 -2.49
C GLY A 24 40.02 24.13 -3.37
N GLY A 25 41.16 23.65 -2.86
CA GLY A 25 41.85 22.48 -3.38
C GLY A 25 40.97 21.25 -3.22
N GLY A 26 39.94 21.16 -4.05
CA GLY A 26 39.24 19.93 -4.32
C GLY A 26 40.26 18.98 -4.91
N SER A 27 40.65 17.99 -4.11
CA SER A 27 41.40 16.83 -4.57
C SER A 27 40.52 16.08 -5.57
N GLY A 28 40.45 16.62 -6.78
CA GLY A 28 39.96 15.95 -7.97
C GLY A 28 40.96 14.88 -8.31
N LYS A 29 40.95 13.79 -7.52
CA LYS A 29 41.47 12.52 -7.96
C LYS A 29 40.62 12.16 -9.18
N ALA A 30 41.11 12.51 -10.36
CA ALA A 30 40.59 11.97 -11.59
C ALA A 30 40.68 10.46 -11.45
N SER A 31 39.54 9.82 -11.19
CA SER A 31 39.42 8.38 -11.08
C SER A 31 39.96 7.81 -12.39
N THR A 32 41.15 7.22 -12.33
CA THR A 32 41.74 6.56 -13.49
C THR A 32 40.79 5.48 -13.97
N PRO A 33 40.68 5.21 -15.28
CA PRO A 33 39.72 4.26 -15.83
C PRO A 33 39.81 2.87 -15.19
N GLU A 34 40.99 2.46 -14.70
CA GLU A 34 41.18 1.22 -13.93
C GLU A 34 40.38 1.17 -12.61
N SER A 35 40.25 2.30 -11.90
CA SER A 35 39.50 2.37 -10.64
C SER A 35 37.99 2.24 -10.87
N ALA A 36 37.49 2.79 -11.98
CA ALA A 36 36.08 2.70 -12.37
C ALA A 36 35.72 1.29 -12.88
N THR A 37 36.59 0.64 -13.65
CA THR A 37 36.37 -0.76 -14.06
C THR A 37 36.33 -1.71 -12.85
N GLY A 38 37.14 -1.46 -11.81
CA GLY A 38 37.14 -2.24 -10.58
C GLY A 38 35.82 -2.13 -9.79
N SER A 39 35.27 -0.91 -9.65
CA SER A 39 34.01 -0.69 -8.93
C SER A 39 32.83 -1.35 -9.63
N VAL A 40 32.74 -1.27 -10.96
CA VAL A 40 31.69 -1.93 -11.76
C VAL A 40 31.74 -3.45 -11.58
N GLN A 41 32.93 -4.06 -11.55
CA GLN A 41 33.05 -5.52 -11.36
C GLN A 41 32.66 -5.99 -9.95
N VAL A 42 32.99 -5.20 -8.91
CA VAL A 42 32.57 -5.50 -7.54
C VAL A 42 31.04 -5.41 -7.43
N LEU A 43 30.46 -4.35 -7.99
CA LEU A 43 29.01 -4.13 -7.96
C LEU A 43 28.25 -5.15 -8.82
N ASP A 44 28.80 -5.59 -9.96
CA ASP A 44 28.23 -6.69 -10.77
C ASP A 44 28.02 -7.94 -9.89
N LYS A 45 29.00 -8.31 -9.06
CA LYS A 45 28.89 -9.48 -8.17
C LYS A 45 27.82 -9.33 -7.10
N LEU A 46 27.55 -8.11 -6.66
CA LEU A 46 26.55 -7.81 -5.62
C LEU A 46 25.14 -7.68 -6.21
N VAL A 47 25.02 -7.17 -7.45
CA VAL A 47 23.73 -6.93 -8.12
C VAL A 47 23.18 -8.20 -8.77
N LEU A 48 24.04 -9.10 -9.24
CA LEU A 48 23.62 -10.34 -9.92
C LEU A 48 22.69 -11.23 -9.06
N PRO A 49 23.00 -11.51 -7.76
CA PRO A 49 22.08 -12.24 -6.89
C PRO A 49 20.72 -11.54 -6.78
N THR A 50 20.72 -10.24 -6.49
CA THR A 50 19.53 -9.40 -6.35
C THR A 50 18.66 -9.43 -7.60
N ARG A 51 19.28 -9.49 -8.80
CA ARG A 51 18.56 -9.59 -10.08
C ARG A 51 17.72 -10.86 -10.20
N THR A 52 18.22 -11.98 -9.69
CA THR A 52 17.54 -13.28 -9.72
C THR A 52 16.51 -13.44 -8.60
N SER A 53 16.68 -12.70 -7.50
CA SER A 53 15.91 -12.90 -6.28
C SER A 53 14.90 -11.78 -5.96
N VAL A 54 14.59 -10.86 -6.89
CA VAL A 54 13.67 -9.73 -6.61
C VAL A 54 12.34 -10.20 -5.97
N GLN A 55 11.77 -11.31 -6.45
CA GLN A 55 10.53 -11.87 -5.89
C GLN A 55 10.69 -12.53 -4.52
N VAL A 56 11.92 -12.85 -4.13
CA VAL A 56 12.25 -13.47 -2.83
C VAL A 56 12.38 -12.41 -1.74
N LEU A 57 12.61 -11.14 -2.10
CA LEU A 57 12.69 -10.03 -1.16
C LEU A 57 11.30 -9.72 -0.61
N LYS A 58 11.04 -10.13 0.64
CA LYS A 58 9.76 -9.89 1.32
C LYS A 58 9.74 -8.60 2.14
N ASP A 59 10.93 -8.11 2.52
CA ASP A 59 11.07 -7.00 3.44
C ASP A 59 11.37 -5.70 2.68
N ALA A 60 10.68 -4.62 3.03
CA ALA A 60 10.87 -3.31 2.38
C ALA A 60 12.31 -2.79 2.53
N THR A 61 12.97 -3.08 3.66
CA THR A 61 14.38 -2.71 3.91
C THR A 61 15.34 -3.43 2.96
N ALA A 62 15.14 -4.72 2.72
CA ALA A 62 15.97 -5.50 1.79
C ALA A 62 15.78 -5.03 0.33
N VAL A 63 14.57 -4.57 -0.02
CA VAL A 63 14.32 -3.94 -1.32
C VAL A 63 15.03 -2.58 -1.42
N ASP A 64 15.07 -1.81 -0.34
CA ASP A 64 15.80 -0.54 -0.28
C ASP A 64 17.31 -0.72 -0.42
N ASP A 65 17.89 -1.72 0.25
CA ASP A 65 19.31 -2.07 0.06
C ASP A 65 19.58 -2.46 -1.41
N GLY A 66 18.68 -3.23 -2.01
CA GLY A 66 18.74 -3.58 -3.43
C GLY A 66 18.66 -2.37 -4.36
N LEU A 67 17.82 -1.38 -4.04
CA LEU A 67 17.72 -0.13 -4.79
C LEU A 67 19.01 0.69 -4.71
N GLN A 68 19.59 0.82 -3.52
CA GLN A 68 20.87 1.53 -3.34
C GLN A 68 22.00 0.86 -4.12
N LEU A 69 22.09 -0.48 -4.07
CA LEU A 69 23.10 -1.23 -4.82
C LEU A 69 22.91 -1.07 -6.33
N ALA A 70 21.68 -1.14 -6.84
CA ALA A 70 21.40 -0.97 -8.27
C ALA A 70 21.70 0.46 -8.73
N GLN A 71 21.41 1.47 -7.90
CA GLN A 71 21.70 2.86 -8.21
C GLN A 71 23.21 3.13 -8.23
N GLY A 72 23.95 2.69 -7.21
CA GLY A 72 25.41 2.84 -7.19
C GLY A 72 26.09 2.12 -8.36
N HIS A 73 25.53 0.99 -8.81
CA HIS A 73 26.03 0.29 -10.00
C HIS A 73 25.77 1.06 -11.30
N LEU A 74 24.63 1.74 -11.41
CA LEU A 74 24.32 2.59 -12.56
C LEU A 74 25.27 3.80 -12.62
N GLU A 75 25.50 4.45 -11.48
CA GLU A 75 26.45 5.56 -11.35
C GLU A 75 27.88 5.11 -11.72
N ALA A 76 28.33 3.95 -11.22
CA ALA A 76 29.65 3.40 -11.57
C ALA A 76 29.80 3.11 -13.08
N ILE A 77 28.74 2.63 -13.75
CA ILE A 77 28.75 2.41 -15.20
C ILE A 77 28.86 3.76 -15.95
N GLU A 78 28.15 4.78 -15.50
CA GLU A 78 28.19 6.12 -16.10
C GLU A 78 29.58 6.76 -15.96
N GLU A 79 30.18 6.67 -14.76
CA GLU A 79 31.55 7.10 -14.52
C GLU A 79 32.55 6.36 -15.41
N GLU A 80 32.38 5.05 -15.61
CA GLU A 80 33.28 4.27 -16.48
C GLU A 80 33.13 4.67 -17.96
N ILE A 81 31.90 4.90 -18.42
CA ILE A 81 31.63 5.40 -19.78
C ILE A 81 32.32 6.76 -19.98
N GLU A 82 32.12 7.71 -19.06
CA GLU A 82 32.70 9.04 -19.18
C GLU A 82 34.23 9.00 -19.04
N GLY A 83 34.76 8.21 -18.10
CA GLY A 83 36.19 7.98 -17.93
C GLY A 83 36.85 7.41 -19.19
N ARG A 84 36.19 6.51 -19.90
CA ARG A 84 36.73 5.97 -21.17
C ARG A 84 36.52 6.90 -22.34
N ARG A 85 35.45 7.70 -22.39
CA ARG A 85 35.29 8.74 -23.42
C ARG A 85 36.31 9.85 -23.27
N THR A 86 36.60 10.27 -22.05
CA THR A 86 37.65 11.26 -21.75
C THR A 86 39.02 10.70 -22.07
N HIS A 87 39.33 9.47 -21.65
CA HIS A 87 40.57 8.79 -22.03
C HIS A 87 40.71 8.62 -23.54
N HIS A 88 39.68 8.15 -24.24
CA HIS A 88 39.73 8.00 -25.69
C HIS A 88 39.95 9.35 -26.38
N ARG A 89 39.25 10.42 -25.95
CA ARG A 89 39.52 11.77 -26.46
C ARG A 89 40.99 12.14 -26.24
N GLN A 90 41.53 11.92 -25.04
CA GLN A 90 42.90 12.26 -24.66
C GLN A 90 43.99 11.57 -25.48
N PHE A 91 43.86 10.27 -25.71
CA PHE A 91 44.90 9.48 -26.37
C PHE A 91 44.69 9.35 -27.89
N PHE A 92 43.47 9.55 -28.37
CA PHE A 92 43.12 9.49 -29.80
C PHE A 92 42.65 10.86 -30.32
N HIS A 93 43.30 11.93 -29.85
CA HIS A 93 43.15 13.28 -30.40
C HIS A 93 43.70 13.30 -31.83
N THR A 94 42.87 12.97 -32.82
CA THR A 94 42.79 13.71 -34.09
C THR A 94 44.10 14.34 -34.60
N SER A 95 45.15 13.54 -34.80
CA SER A 95 46.32 13.98 -35.54
C SER A 95 46.66 12.91 -36.57
N GLU A 96 46.11 13.12 -37.77
CA GLU A 96 46.65 12.65 -39.05
C GLU A 96 46.52 11.17 -39.43
N CYS A 97 46.29 10.23 -38.51
CA CYS A 97 46.04 8.83 -38.90
C CYS A 97 44.54 8.48 -38.87
N CYS A 98 43.98 8.40 -40.07
CA CYS A 98 42.69 7.80 -40.42
C CYS A 98 41.40 8.59 -40.17
N VAL A 99 40.92 9.28 -41.20
CA VAL A 99 39.51 9.68 -41.41
C VAL A 99 38.57 8.46 -41.62
N GLY A 100 39.02 7.24 -41.31
CA GLY A 100 38.26 5.99 -41.52
C GLY A 100 38.60 4.84 -40.57
N CYS A 101 39.56 4.99 -39.65
CA CYS A 101 39.85 3.98 -38.63
C CYS A 101 38.93 4.26 -37.44
N LYS A 102 37.65 3.92 -37.59
CA LYS A 102 36.76 3.81 -36.43
C LYS A 102 37.37 2.79 -35.50
N ASP A 103 37.65 3.18 -34.26
CA ASP A 103 37.99 2.22 -33.22
C ASP A 103 36.73 1.41 -32.89
N ASP A 104 36.50 0.37 -33.70
CA ASP A 104 35.37 -0.54 -33.55
C ASP A 104 35.42 -1.25 -32.18
N GLY A 105 36.61 -1.37 -31.58
CA GLY A 105 36.81 -1.92 -30.24
C GLY A 105 36.23 -1.01 -29.15
N HIS A 106 36.55 0.28 -29.17
CA HIS A 106 35.99 1.26 -28.23
C HIS A 106 34.46 1.35 -28.35
N GLU A 107 33.95 1.47 -29.57
CA GLU A 107 32.50 1.56 -29.83
C GLU A 107 31.75 0.27 -29.47
N HIS A 108 32.37 -0.91 -29.69
CA HIS A 108 31.81 -2.17 -29.23
C HIS A 108 31.75 -2.24 -27.70
N TRP A 109 32.80 -1.78 -27.03
CA TRP A 109 32.87 -1.77 -25.58
C TRP A 109 31.85 -0.82 -24.95
N LEU A 110 31.70 0.40 -25.50
CA LEU A 110 30.67 1.36 -25.06
C LEU A 110 29.26 0.78 -25.21
N ARG A 111 28.98 0.13 -26.35
CA ARG A 111 27.70 -0.56 -26.56
C ARG A 111 27.46 -1.66 -25.51
N LYS A 112 28.49 -2.43 -25.15
CA LYS A 112 28.39 -3.45 -24.09
C LYS A 112 28.03 -2.84 -22.74
N LEU A 113 28.63 -1.70 -22.39
CA LEU A 113 28.26 -0.98 -21.17
C LEU A 113 26.85 -0.38 -21.22
N GLN A 114 26.43 0.17 -22.35
CA GLN A 114 25.06 0.67 -22.51
C GLN A 114 24.02 -0.44 -22.32
N VAL A 115 24.29 -1.65 -22.84
CA VAL A 115 23.44 -2.82 -22.60
C VAL A 115 23.40 -3.14 -21.10
N LYS A 116 24.54 -3.12 -20.40
CA LYS A 116 24.56 -3.30 -18.94
C LYS A 116 23.73 -2.22 -18.23
N GLN A 117 23.95 -0.94 -18.55
CA GLN A 117 23.20 0.19 -18.01
C GLN A 117 21.69 -0.02 -18.14
N ALA A 118 21.22 -0.41 -19.35
CA ALA A 118 19.81 -0.70 -19.59
C ALA A 118 19.29 -1.87 -18.75
N THR A 119 20.09 -2.93 -18.56
CA THR A 119 19.69 -4.06 -17.68
C THR A 119 19.57 -3.66 -16.22
N VAL A 120 20.46 -2.79 -15.73
CA VAL A 120 20.46 -2.30 -14.35
C VAL A 120 19.30 -1.32 -14.13
N ALA A 121 19.04 -0.43 -15.10
CA ALA A 121 17.88 0.46 -15.08
C ALA A 121 16.56 -0.33 -15.05
N SER A 122 16.46 -1.42 -15.83
CA SER A 122 15.31 -2.32 -15.78
C SER A 122 15.15 -2.98 -14.41
N LEU A 123 16.24 -3.46 -13.81
CA LEU A 123 16.22 -4.00 -12.44
C LEU A 123 15.71 -2.98 -11.43
N LEU A 124 16.22 -1.75 -11.51
CA LEU A 124 15.84 -0.64 -10.65
C LEU A 124 14.33 -0.35 -10.76
N ALA A 125 13.79 -0.29 -11.97
CA ALA A 125 12.35 -0.14 -12.19
C ALA A 125 11.53 -1.26 -11.54
N ARG A 126 11.96 -2.53 -11.67
CA ARG A 126 11.28 -3.66 -11.01
C ARG A 126 11.32 -3.57 -9.50
N LEU A 127 12.46 -3.16 -8.92
CA LEU A 127 12.60 -3.00 -7.47
C LEU A 127 11.68 -1.89 -6.93
N ARG A 128 11.54 -0.78 -7.66
CA ARG A 128 10.59 0.30 -7.31
C ARG A 128 9.15 -0.19 -7.29
N MET A 129 8.72 -0.85 -8.36
CA MET A 129 7.37 -1.44 -8.44
C MET A 129 7.12 -2.46 -7.33
N HIS A 130 8.12 -3.29 -7.01
CA HIS A 130 8.01 -4.28 -5.95
C HIS A 130 7.92 -3.63 -4.56
N LYS A 131 8.67 -2.55 -4.31
CA LYS A 131 8.56 -1.77 -3.07
C LYS A 131 7.16 -1.19 -2.91
N GLU A 132 6.62 -0.58 -3.96
CA GLU A 132 5.25 -0.02 -3.94
C GLU A 132 4.23 -1.10 -3.58
N HIS A 133 4.33 -2.27 -4.22
CA HIS A 133 3.45 -3.40 -3.92
C HIS A 133 3.54 -3.86 -2.45
N LEU A 134 4.74 -3.96 -1.88
CA LEU A 134 4.89 -4.34 -0.47
C LEU A 134 4.25 -3.31 0.48
N LEU A 135 4.38 -2.01 0.17
CA LEU A 135 3.74 -0.96 0.97
C LEU A 135 2.22 -1.02 0.87
N GLU A 136 1.67 -1.24 -0.33
CA GLU A 136 0.23 -1.44 -0.53
C GLU A 136 -0.30 -2.66 0.23
N GLU A 137 0.43 -3.78 0.23
CA GLU A 137 0.08 -4.98 0.98
C GLU A 137 0.08 -4.74 2.50
N GLU A 138 1.08 -4.01 3.01
CA GLU A 138 1.14 -3.62 4.42
C GLU A 138 -0.04 -2.73 4.80
N GLU A 139 -0.37 -1.72 4.01
CA GLU A 139 -1.52 -0.84 4.24
C GLU A 139 -2.85 -1.61 4.17
N ALA A 140 -3.00 -2.51 3.20
CA ALA A 140 -4.14 -3.41 3.09
C ALA A 140 -4.23 -4.37 4.30
N SER A 141 -3.11 -4.76 4.89
CA SER A 141 -3.11 -5.57 6.12
C SER A 141 -3.56 -4.76 7.34
N ARG A 142 -3.11 -3.50 7.46
CA ARG A 142 -3.49 -2.59 8.55
C ARG A 142 -4.97 -2.25 8.52
N THR A 143 -5.49 -1.87 7.36
CA THR A 143 -6.91 -1.56 7.17
C THR A 143 -7.81 -2.76 7.47
N ARG A 144 -7.41 -3.98 7.05
CA ARG A 144 -8.11 -5.22 7.42
C ARG A 144 -8.09 -5.46 8.93
N ALA A 145 -6.93 -5.31 9.57
CA ALA A 145 -6.81 -5.50 11.02
C ALA A 145 -7.66 -4.49 11.80
N GLU A 146 -7.69 -3.22 11.39
CA GLU A 146 -8.56 -2.20 11.98
C GLU A 146 -10.04 -2.52 11.79
N HIS A 147 -10.42 -2.99 10.60
CA HIS A 147 -11.80 -3.41 10.34
C HIS A 147 -12.21 -4.57 11.24
N THR A 148 -11.36 -5.59 11.39
CA THR A 148 -11.59 -6.71 12.32
C THR A 148 -11.74 -6.22 13.75
N ARG A 149 -10.87 -5.31 14.22
CA ARG A 149 -10.99 -4.72 15.57
C ARG A 149 -12.31 -3.99 15.78
N ARG A 150 -12.75 -3.17 14.82
CA ARG A 150 -14.06 -2.48 14.90
C ARG A 150 -15.22 -3.48 14.96
N MET A 151 -15.15 -4.57 14.20
CA MET A 151 -16.17 -5.61 14.25
C MET A 151 -16.19 -6.35 15.59
N ASP A 152 -15.01 -6.65 16.13
CA ASP A 152 -14.88 -7.29 17.45
C ASP A 152 -15.42 -6.39 18.57
N GLU A 153 -15.16 -5.09 18.50
CA GLU A 153 -15.71 -4.08 19.42
C GLU A 153 -17.25 -4.05 19.37
N LEU A 154 -17.84 -3.97 18.18
CA LEU A 154 -19.29 -4.00 18.01
C LEU A 154 -19.92 -5.30 18.55
N VAL A 155 -19.25 -6.44 18.32
CA VAL A 155 -19.70 -7.73 18.85
C VAL A 155 -19.60 -7.76 20.38
N ALA A 156 -18.53 -7.21 20.96
CA ALA A 156 -18.34 -7.12 22.40
C ALA A 156 -19.39 -6.21 23.05
N GLU A 157 -19.67 -5.05 22.46
CA GLU A 157 -20.72 -4.13 22.91
C GLU A 157 -22.10 -4.80 22.86
N ALA A 158 -22.45 -5.45 21.75
CA ALA A 158 -23.71 -6.16 21.61
C ALA A 158 -23.85 -7.30 22.65
N ARG A 159 -22.75 -8.00 22.97
CA ARG A 159 -22.73 -9.00 24.05
C ARG A 159 -22.94 -8.35 25.42
N ALA A 160 -22.27 -7.24 25.71
CA ALA A 160 -22.43 -6.51 26.97
C ALA A 160 -23.86 -5.99 27.15
N GLN A 161 -24.48 -5.44 26.11
CA GLN A 161 -25.87 -5.00 26.13
C GLN A 161 -26.84 -6.16 26.40
N ARG A 162 -26.63 -7.32 25.76
CA ARG A 162 -27.44 -8.51 26.01
C ARG A 162 -27.31 -8.99 27.46
N GLU A 163 -26.11 -8.95 28.03
CA GLU A 163 -25.89 -9.35 29.40
C GLU A 163 -26.55 -8.38 30.40
N LEU A 164 -26.44 -7.07 30.14
CA LEU A 164 -27.16 -6.05 30.90
C LEU A 164 -28.67 -6.27 30.84
N ALA A 165 -29.23 -6.53 29.65
CA ALA A 165 -30.64 -6.84 29.48
C ALA A 165 -31.06 -8.13 30.23
N ARG A 166 -30.24 -9.19 30.19
CA ARG A 166 -30.52 -10.43 30.95
C ARG A 166 -30.55 -10.18 32.46
N SER A 167 -29.61 -9.41 33.00
CA SER A 167 -29.58 -9.08 34.42
C SER A 167 -30.83 -8.31 34.87
N GLY A 168 -31.31 -7.36 34.05
CA GLY A 168 -32.56 -6.64 34.29
C GLY A 168 -33.81 -7.54 34.27
N VAL A 169 -33.86 -8.51 33.34
CA VAL A 169 -34.93 -9.51 33.29
C VAL A 169 -34.92 -10.38 34.55
N HIS A 170 -33.75 -10.88 34.97
CA HIS A 170 -33.64 -11.68 36.19
C HIS A 170 -34.02 -10.89 37.46
N ALA A 171 -33.67 -9.60 37.54
CA ALA A 171 -34.11 -8.71 38.62
C ALA A 171 -35.64 -8.53 38.62
N GLY A 172 -36.26 -8.37 37.45
CA GLY A 172 -37.72 -8.29 37.30
C GLY A 172 -38.43 -9.58 37.75
N TYR A 173 -37.89 -10.76 37.40
CA TYR A 173 -38.42 -12.03 37.87
C TYR A 173 -38.26 -12.21 39.39
N ALA A 174 -37.12 -11.79 39.96
CA ALA A 174 -36.90 -11.84 41.40
C ALA A 174 -37.88 -10.92 42.17
N ALA A 175 -38.02 -9.67 41.74
CA ALA A 175 -38.96 -8.72 42.34
C ALA A 175 -40.41 -9.18 42.21
N ARG A 176 -40.79 -9.76 41.05
CA ARG A 176 -42.12 -10.33 40.84
C ARG A 176 -42.38 -11.55 41.72
N ALA A 177 -41.38 -12.40 41.94
CA ALA A 177 -41.46 -13.55 42.84
C ALA A 177 -41.53 -13.14 44.33
N GLU A 178 -40.96 -12.00 44.69
CA GLU A 178 -41.11 -11.41 46.03
C GLU A 178 -42.50 -10.81 46.24
N TRP A 179 -43.00 -10.05 45.25
CA TRP A 179 -44.35 -9.49 45.30
C TRP A 179 -45.43 -10.57 45.39
N THR A 180 -45.35 -11.62 44.55
CA THR A 180 -46.32 -12.72 44.63
C THR A 180 -46.27 -13.43 45.97
N ARG A 181 -45.07 -13.66 46.55
CA ARG A 181 -44.93 -14.22 47.90
C ARG A 181 -45.61 -13.36 48.96
N SER A 182 -45.39 -12.04 48.95
CA SER A 182 -46.03 -11.10 49.89
C SER A 182 -47.55 -11.05 49.72
N CYS A 183 -48.06 -11.05 48.49
CA CYS A 183 -49.51 -11.07 48.24
C CYS A 183 -50.17 -12.39 48.65
N THR A 184 -49.52 -13.54 48.41
CA THR A 184 -50.03 -14.84 48.90
C THR A 184 -50.04 -14.90 50.43
N TYR A 185 -49.06 -14.33 51.12
CA TYR A 185 -49.03 -14.29 52.58
C TYR A 185 -50.16 -13.42 53.15
N ALA A 186 -50.40 -12.23 52.59
CA ALA A 186 -51.49 -11.35 52.98
C ALA A 186 -52.88 -11.95 52.69
N SER A 187 -53.03 -12.70 51.60
CA SER A 187 -54.30 -13.34 51.20
C SER A 187 -54.65 -14.55 52.08
N VAL A 188 -53.64 -15.27 52.59
CA VAL A 188 -53.83 -16.43 53.47
C VAL A 188 -54.12 -16.01 54.91
N ALA A 189 -53.60 -14.86 55.36
CA ALA A 189 -53.81 -14.37 56.72
C ALA A 189 -55.17 -13.67 56.96
N ALA A 190 -55.85 -13.21 55.90
CA ALA A 190 -57.08 -12.40 56.01
C ALA A 190 -58.38 -13.13 55.61
N ALA A 191 -58.33 -14.38 55.16
CA ALA A 191 -59.51 -15.10 54.69
C ALA A 191 -60.17 -15.93 55.81
N PRO A 192 -61.46 -15.71 56.16
CA PRO A 192 -62.25 -16.69 56.89
C PRO A 192 -62.36 -17.97 56.05
N ARG A 193 -62.16 -19.13 56.67
CA ARG A 193 -62.31 -20.45 56.03
C ARG A 193 -63.62 -20.51 55.22
N PRO A 194 -63.58 -20.64 53.88
CA PRO A 194 -64.79 -20.92 53.12
C PRO A 194 -65.22 -22.39 53.33
N PRO A 195 -66.53 -22.68 53.37
CA PRO A 195 -67.02 -24.05 53.36
C PRO A 195 -66.65 -24.73 52.04
N ALA A 196 -66.35 -26.03 52.12
CA ALA A 196 -65.92 -26.85 51.01
C ALA A 196 -66.93 -26.84 49.85
N THR A 197 -66.60 -26.15 48.75
CA THR A 197 -67.32 -26.25 47.48
C THR A 197 -66.41 -26.79 46.38
N VAL A 198 -66.80 -27.98 45.94
CA VAL A 198 -66.66 -28.63 44.62
C VAL A 198 -65.61 -28.04 43.67
N ARG A 199 -64.56 -28.84 43.45
CA ARG A 199 -63.61 -28.74 42.34
C ARG A 199 -64.34 -28.75 41.00
N SER A 200 -64.30 -27.64 40.29
CA SER A 200 -64.45 -27.61 38.83
C SER A 200 -63.06 -27.48 38.21
N THR A 201 -62.57 -28.56 37.60
CA THR A 201 -61.35 -28.58 36.78
C THR A 201 -61.58 -27.82 35.48
N PRO A 202 -60.85 -26.75 35.16
CA PRO A 202 -60.78 -26.23 33.81
C PRO A 202 -59.80 -27.09 33.03
N SER A 203 -60.32 -28.03 32.25
CA SER A 203 -59.58 -28.74 31.22
C SER A 203 -59.33 -27.80 30.03
N HIS A 204 -58.37 -26.88 30.15
CA HIS A 204 -57.73 -26.29 28.98
C HIS A 204 -56.55 -27.19 28.60
N ARG A 205 -56.86 -28.23 27.83
CA ARG A 205 -55.86 -29.01 27.11
C ARG A 205 -55.36 -28.12 25.98
N ALA A 206 -54.30 -27.34 26.25
CA ALA A 206 -53.55 -26.69 25.18
C ALA A 206 -52.97 -27.81 24.32
N ASP A 207 -53.45 -27.90 23.08
CA ASP A 207 -53.04 -28.93 22.13
C ASP A 207 -51.54 -28.75 21.84
N PRO A 208 -50.66 -29.70 22.20
CA PRO A 208 -49.21 -29.54 22.08
C PRO A 208 -48.75 -29.32 20.63
N TRP A 209 -49.58 -29.65 19.65
CA TRP A 209 -49.31 -29.46 18.22
C TRP A 209 -49.55 -28.03 17.70
N ALA A 210 -50.29 -27.19 18.45
CA ALA A 210 -50.57 -25.83 18.03
C ALA A 210 -49.31 -24.93 18.05
N VAL A 211 -48.34 -25.26 18.91
CA VAL A 211 -47.06 -24.55 19.01
C VAL A 211 -46.13 -24.90 17.84
N ASP A 212 -46.17 -26.15 17.37
CA ASP A 212 -45.34 -26.60 16.23
C ASP A 212 -45.81 -26.03 14.89
N ALA A 213 -47.13 -25.86 14.71
CA ALA A 213 -47.67 -25.22 13.51
C ALA A 213 -47.21 -23.76 13.36
N GLU A 214 -47.18 -23.00 14.45
CA GLU A 214 -46.72 -21.61 14.44
C GLU A 214 -45.19 -21.50 14.28
N ARG A 215 -44.43 -22.48 14.81
CA ARG A 215 -42.98 -22.58 14.62
C ARG A 215 -42.62 -22.85 13.15
N HIS A 216 -43.35 -23.74 12.47
CA HIS A 216 -43.16 -24.01 11.05
C HIS A 216 -43.57 -22.82 10.18
N ARG A 217 -44.66 -22.11 10.53
CA ARG A 217 -45.09 -20.90 9.82
C ARG A 217 -44.03 -19.80 9.85
N ARG A 218 -43.37 -19.60 11.00
CA ARG A 218 -42.25 -18.65 11.14
C ARG A 218 -41.00 -19.11 10.40
N ALA A 219 -40.68 -20.39 10.36
CA ALA A 219 -39.53 -20.91 9.62
C ALA A 219 -39.68 -20.74 8.10
N ALA A 220 -40.89 -20.86 7.57
CA ALA A 220 -41.17 -20.68 6.13
C ALA A 220 -40.93 -19.24 5.65
N LEU A 221 -41.13 -18.24 6.52
CA LEU A 221 -40.88 -16.82 6.21
C LEU A 221 -39.39 -16.47 6.04
N TRP A 222 -38.47 -17.29 6.56
CA TRP A 222 -37.03 -17.09 6.40
C TRP A 222 -36.44 -17.81 5.17
N GLN A 223 -37.23 -18.66 4.50
CA GLN A 223 -36.80 -19.39 3.31
C GLN A 223 -37.29 -18.78 2.00
N THR A 224 -38.11 -17.74 2.03
CA THR A 224 -38.44 -16.99 0.82
C THR A 224 -37.18 -16.27 0.34
N PRO A 225 -36.59 -16.65 -0.81
CA PRO A 225 -35.48 -15.89 -1.37
C PRO A 225 -35.97 -14.46 -1.62
N PRO A 226 -35.10 -13.45 -1.42
CA PRO A 226 -35.46 -12.09 -1.77
C PRO A 226 -35.90 -12.08 -3.25
N PRO A 227 -36.95 -11.31 -3.60
CA PRO A 227 -37.36 -11.18 -4.99
C PRO A 227 -36.13 -10.75 -5.81
N PRO A 228 -35.92 -11.33 -7.00
CA PRO A 228 -34.78 -10.93 -7.83
C PRO A 228 -34.87 -9.43 -8.06
N GLU A 229 -33.85 -8.70 -7.60
CA GLU A 229 -33.70 -7.30 -7.91
C GLU A 229 -33.63 -7.20 -9.45
N ILE A 230 -34.66 -6.60 -10.04
CA ILE A 230 -34.64 -6.18 -11.42
C ILE A 230 -33.61 -5.06 -11.48
N CYS A 231 -32.35 -5.45 -11.63
CA CYS A 231 -31.29 -4.56 -12.03
C CYS A 231 -31.59 -4.14 -13.47
N ASP A 232 -32.35 -3.05 -13.63
CA ASP A 232 -32.37 -2.23 -14.85
C ASP A 232 -30.98 -1.60 -15.01
N ARG A 233 -29.99 -2.44 -15.28
CA ARG A 233 -28.66 -2.02 -15.73
C ARG A 233 -28.73 -2.02 -17.24
N GLY A 234 -29.08 -0.85 -17.79
CA GLY A 234 -28.84 -0.52 -19.18
C GLY A 234 -27.36 -0.75 -19.52
N GLY A 235 -27.04 -1.95 -19.98
CA GLY A 235 -25.72 -2.38 -20.39
C GLY A 235 -25.78 -2.71 -21.87
N GLY A 236 -25.45 -1.71 -22.69
CA GLY A 236 -25.36 -1.86 -24.14
C GLY A 236 -24.47 -3.05 -24.52
N ILE A 237 -24.99 -3.84 -25.45
CA ILE A 237 -24.30 -4.96 -26.09
C ILE A 237 -23.16 -4.38 -26.93
N PHE A 238 -21.94 -4.36 -26.38
CA PHE A 238 -20.74 -4.08 -27.17
C PHE A 238 -20.33 -5.37 -27.90
N VAL A 239 -20.76 -5.48 -29.16
CA VAL A 239 -20.28 -6.49 -30.10
C VAL A 239 -18.83 -6.17 -30.44
N ARG A 240 -17.88 -6.91 -29.86
CA ARG A 240 -16.45 -6.80 -30.18
C ARG A 240 -16.18 -7.62 -31.45
N ALA A 241 -16.09 -6.93 -32.58
CA ALA A 241 -15.64 -7.52 -33.84
C ALA A 241 -14.19 -8.01 -33.73
N ARG A 242 -13.97 -9.30 -33.97
CA ARG A 242 -12.65 -9.90 -34.20
C ARG A 242 -12.20 -9.52 -35.61
N SER A 243 -11.23 -8.62 -35.72
CA SER A 243 -10.45 -8.43 -36.95
C SER A 243 -9.35 -9.49 -36.99
N ALA A 244 -9.52 -10.46 -37.88
CA ALA A 244 -8.43 -11.31 -38.35
C ALA A 244 -7.60 -10.49 -39.35
N ARG A 245 -6.28 -10.45 -39.18
CA ARG A 245 -5.34 -10.00 -40.21
C ARG A 245 -4.67 -11.24 -40.80
N SER A 246 -4.79 -11.34 -42.13
CA SER A 246 -3.82 -12.00 -43.00
C SER A 246 -2.60 -11.11 -43.18
#